data_AF-A0A0G1V3M9-F1
#
_entry.id   AF-A0A0G1V3M9-F1
#
_cell.length_a   1.000
_cell.length_b   1.000
_cell.length_c   1.000
_cell.angle_alpha   90.00
_cell.angle_beta   90.00
_cell.angle_gamma   90.00
#
_symmetry.space_group_name_H-M   'P 1'
#
loop_
_entity.id
_entity.type
_entity.pdbx_description
1 polymer ?
#
loop_
_entity_poly.entity_id
_entity_poly.type
_entity_poly.pdbx_seq_one_letter_code
_entity_poly.pdbx_strand_id
1 'polypeptide(L)'
;RVSASRWINQNVPYGSTLSCEHWDDCLPIGNTQGITIIEFPLYGQDSQAKWQDMSRRLDQTDYIILSSNRLYGSIMTAPERYPITTRYYQLLFSGALGFSKVAEFTSRPNLPFPGIHLCLTPPFIKYGSVAFSSQQCPLSGVSFVDDYADETFTVYDHPKVLIFQNTARLSPPEIFNKISSF
;
A
#
# COMPACT_ATOMS: atom_id res chain seq x y z
N ARG A 1 10.22 5.52 -4.03
CA ARG A 1 10.87 4.20 -3.75
C ARG A 1 12.24 4.29 -3.06
N VAL A 2 13.21 5.10 -3.51
CA VAL A 2 14.55 5.22 -2.87
C VAL A 2 14.47 5.66 -1.39
N SER A 3 13.70 6.71 -1.08
CA SER A 3 13.53 7.15 0.31
C SER A 3 12.86 6.11 1.19
N ALA A 4 11.88 5.37 0.66
CA ALA A 4 11.25 4.26 1.36
C ALA A 4 12.24 3.11 1.63
N SER A 5 13.10 2.78 0.67
CA SER A 5 14.14 1.75 0.85
C SER A 5 15.14 2.13 1.93
N ARG A 6 15.56 3.41 1.97
CA ARG A 6 16.42 3.93 3.05
C ARG A 6 15.73 3.86 4.41
N TRP A 7 14.44 4.20 4.46
CA TRP A 7 13.67 4.09 5.70
C TRP A 7 13.55 2.64 6.16
N ILE A 8 13.27 1.68 5.26
CA ILE A 8 13.21 0.25 5.57
C ILE A 8 14.54 -0.20 6.19
N ASN A 9 15.66 0.10 5.55
CA ASN A 9 17.00 -0.29 6.03
C ASN A 9 17.36 0.29 7.40
N GLN A 10 16.69 1.38 7.83
CA GLN A 10 16.94 2.04 9.11
C GLN A 10 15.96 1.63 10.22
N ASN A 11 14.74 1.23 9.85
CA ASN A 11 13.62 1.10 10.80
C ASN A 11 13.03 -0.31 10.88
N VAL A 12 13.20 -1.13 9.84
CA VAL A 12 12.68 -2.50 9.83
C VAL A 12 13.72 -3.43 10.49
N PRO A 13 13.32 -4.24 11.49
CA PRO A 13 14.23 -5.17 12.15
C PRO A 13 14.85 -6.22 11.22
N TYR A 14 16.06 -6.67 11.55
CA TYR A 14 16.68 -7.80 10.88
C TYR A 14 15.85 -9.08 11.10
N GLY A 15 15.69 -9.87 10.04
CA GLY A 15 14.86 -11.09 10.03
C GLY A 15 13.39 -10.83 9.70
N SER A 16 12.99 -9.57 9.44
CA SER A 16 11.61 -9.25 9.11
C SER A 16 11.19 -9.74 7.72
N THR A 17 9.90 -10.05 7.61
CA THR A 17 9.25 -10.49 6.38
C THR A 17 8.38 -9.38 5.80
N LEU A 18 8.66 -9.00 4.56
CA LEU A 18 8.00 -7.91 3.84
C LEU A 18 7.17 -8.48 2.69
N SER A 19 5.98 -7.92 2.46
CA SER A 19 5.21 -8.25 1.26
C SER A 19 5.81 -7.59 0.02
N CYS A 20 5.61 -8.23 -1.13
CA CYS A 20 5.78 -7.61 -2.44
C CYS A 20 4.57 -7.96 -3.32
N GLU A 21 3.88 -6.95 -3.85
CA GLU A 21 2.76 -7.20 -4.75
C GLU A 21 3.24 -7.72 -6.10
N HIS A 22 2.71 -8.87 -6.54
CA HIS A 22 3.06 -9.43 -7.84
C HIS A 22 2.71 -8.41 -8.94
N TRP A 23 3.64 -8.15 -9.85
CA TRP A 23 3.62 -7.06 -10.86
C TRP A 23 3.94 -5.65 -10.36
N ASP A 24 4.44 -5.44 -9.14
CA ASP A 24 5.01 -4.15 -8.71
C ASP A 24 6.46 -4.31 -8.19
N ASP A 25 7.09 -3.20 -7.84
CA ASP A 25 8.50 -3.15 -7.40
C ASP A 25 8.66 -3.58 -5.94
N CYS A 26 9.35 -4.70 -5.69
CA CYS A 26 9.70 -5.09 -4.32
C CYS A 26 10.70 -4.09 -3.69
N LEU A 27 10.48 -3.75 -2.41
CA LEU A 27 11.37 -2.89 -1.63
C LEU A 27 11.94 -3.68 -0.42
N PRO A 28 13.15 -3.34 0.08
CA PRO A 28 14.00 -2.21 -0.31
C PRO A 28 14.77 -2.46 -1.62
N ILE A 29 15.04 -1.40 -2.38
CA ILE A 29 15.96 -1.44 -3.53
C ILE A 29 17.41 -1.49 -3.00
N GLY A 30 18.22 -2.40 -3.54
CA GLY A 30 19.62 -2.54 -3.18
C GLY A 30 19.83 -3.54 -2.05
N ASN A 31 20.14 -3.05 -0.84
CA ASN A 31 20.43 -3.93 0.30
C ASN A 31 19.15 -4.59 0.83
N THR A 32 19.05 -5.91 0.66
CA THR A 32 17.95 -6.75 1.17
C THR A 32 18.42 -7.72 2.25
N GLN A 33 19.63 -7.54 2.79
CA GLN A 33 20.19 -8.45 3.78
C GLN A 33 19.32 -8.51 5.03
N GLY A 34 18.92 -9.72 5.42
CA GLY A 34 18.07 -9.94 6.59
C GLY A 34 16.58 -9.67 6.35
N ILE A 35 16.15 -9.40 5.12
CA ILE A 35 14.74 -9.27 4.78
C ILE A 35 14.30 -10.49 3.97
N THR A 36 13.19 -11.08 4.36
CA THR A 36 12.49 -12.10 3.56
C THR A 36 11.36 -11.44 2.79
N ILE A 37 11.27 -11.67 1.49
CA ILE A 37 10.17 -11.14 0.67
C ILE A 37 9.13 -12.24 0.41
N ILE A 38 7.86 -11.95 0.72
CA ILE A 38 6.72 -12.81 0.36
C ILE A 38 5.91 -12.11 -0.72
N GLU A 39 5.77 -12.78 -1.86
CA GLU A 39 4.96 -12.26 -2.96
C GLU A 39 3.45 -12.39 -2.69
N PHE A 40 2.68 -11.36 -3.02
CA PHE A 40 1.23 -11.28 -2.94
C PHE A 40 0.62 -11.25 -4.36
N PRO A 41 0.09 -12.39 -4.87
CA PRO A 41 -0.48 -12.50 -6.21
C PRO A 41 -1.93 -11.96 -6.29
N LEU A 42 -2.12 -10.67 -6.02
CA LEU A 42 -3.45 -10.08 -5.81
C LEU A 42 -4.30 -9.95 -7.09
N TYR A 43 -3.69 -9.89 -8.28
CA TYR A 43 -4.41 -9.93 -9.57
C TYR A 43 -5.04 -11.30 -9.90
N GLY A 44 -4.68 -12.36 -9.17
CA GLY A 44 -5.33 -13.67 -9.34
C GLY A 44 -6.84 -13.58 -9.09
N GLN A 45 -7.64 -14.43 -9.74
CA GLN A 45 -9.09 -14.46 -9.51
C GLN A 45 -9.42 -14.77 -8.04
N ASP A 46 -10.43 -14.08 -7.51
CA ASP A 46 -10.88 -14.33 -6.15
C ASP A 46 -11.52 -15.72 -6.03
N SER A 47 -10.92 -16.53 -5.16
CA SER A 47 -11.37 -17.88 -4.83
C SER A 47 -11.06 -18.18 -3.37
N GLN A 48 -11.77 -19.15 -2.80
CA GLN A 48 -11.49 -19.62 -1.45
C GLN A 48 -10.03 -20.10 -1.30
N ALA A 49 -9.51 -20.84 -2.28
CA ALA A 49 -8.14 -21.33 -2.28
C ALA A 49 -7.10 -20.19 -2.27
N LYS A 50 -7.30 -19.14 -3.11
CA LYS A 50 -6.46 -17.94 -3.11
C LYS A 50 -6.45 -17.29 -1.73
N TRP A 51 -7.62 -17.11 -1.11
CA TRP A 51 -7.71 -16.39 0.16
C TRP A 51 -7.24 -17.21 1.37
N GLN A 52 -7.32 -18.54 1.31
CA GLN A 52 -6.63 -19.40 2.27
C GLN A 52 -5.11 -19.27 2.16
N ASP A 53 -4.57 -19.21 0.93
CA ASP A 53 -3.13 -18.99 0.72
C ASP A 53 -2.69 -17.59 1.15
N MET A 54 -3.41 -16.56 0.73
CA MET A 54 -3.16 -15.18 1.14
C MET A 54 -3.23 -15.02 2.66
N SER A 55 -4.15 -15.70 3.35
CA SER A 55 -4.23 -15.60 4.82
C SER A 55 -3.00 -16.17 5.51
N ARG A 56 -2.39 -17.24 4.97
CA ARG A 56 -1.10 -17.76 5.47
C ARG A 56 0.06 -16.80 5.18
N ARG A 57 0.08 -16.19 3.99
CA ARG A 57 1.09 -15.19 3.63
C ARG A 57 1.01 -13.96 4.53
N LEU A 58 -0.21 -13.47 4.80
CA LEU A 58 -0.45 -12.32 5.66
C LEU A 58 -0.03 -12.57 7.11
N ASP A 59 -0.31 -13.76 7.64
CA ASP A 59 0.16 -14.19 8.97
C ASP A 59 1.70 -14.16 9.08
N GLN A 60 2.39 -14.61 8.03
CA GLN A 60 3.85 -14.60 7.95
C GLN A 60 4.46 -13.22 7.65
N THR A 61 3.64 -12.20 7.35
CA THR A 61 4.11 -10.88 6.93
C THR A 61 4.19 -9.93 8.13
N ASP A 62 5.39 -9.37 8.35
CA ASP A 62 5.61 -8.32 9.36
C ASP A 62 5.24 -6.94 8.84
N TYR A 63 5.54 -6.68 7.56
CA TYR A 63 5.27 -5.41 6.91
C TYR A 63 4.64 -5.59 5.53
N ILE A 64 3.50 -4.95 5.31
CA ILE A 64 2.93 -4.83 3.97
C ILE A 64 3.50 -3.59 3.30
N ILE A 65 4.13 -3.79 2.15
CA ILE A 65 4.70 -2.74 1.32
C ILE A 65 3.84 -2.59 0.07
N LEU A 66 3.20 -1.43 -0.06
CA LEU A 66 2.59 -0.99 -1.32
C LEU A 66 3.58 -0.03 -1.96
N SER A 67 4.31 -0.49 -2.98
CA SER A 67 5.35 0.29 -3.65
C SER A 67 4.83 1.37 -4.60
N SER A 68 3.55 1.28 -4.96
CA SER A 68 2.80 2.25 -5.77
C SER A 68 1.30 2.05 -5.58
N ASN A 69 0.50 2.77 -6.37
CA ASN A 69 -0.95 2.56 -6.47
C ASN A 69 -1.37 1.54 -7.54
N ARG A 70 -0.44 0.87 -8.23
CA ARG A 70 -0.71 -0.01 -9.38
C ARG A 70 -1.85 -1.00 -9.14
N LEU A 71 -1.74 -1.81 -8.09
CA LEU A 71 -2.71 -2.87 -7.85
C LEU A 71 -3.99 -2.34 -7.22
N TYR A 72 -3.91 -1.67 -6.05
CA TYR A 72 -5.13 -1.20 -5.39
C TYR A 72 -5.90 -0.18 -6.23
N GLY A 73 -5.20 0.63 -7.01
CA GLY A 73 -5.81 1.59 -7.91
C GLY A 73 -6.64 0.87 -8.98
N SER A 74 -6.06 -0.10 -9.68
CA SER A 74 -6.77 -0.80 -10.76
C SER A 74 -7.84 -1.76 -10.22
N ILE A 75 -7.50 -2.62 -9.25
CA ILE A 75 -8.38 -3.68 -8.71
C ILE A 75 -9.66 -3.08 -8.13
N MET A 76 -9.54 -1.98 -7.38
CA MET A 76 -10.69 -1.38 -6.70
C MET A 76 -11.65 -0.64 -7.64
N THR A 77 -11.31 -0.45 -8.92
CA THR A 77 -12.26 0.04 -9.93
C THR A 77 -13.15 -1.07 -10.50
N ALA A 78 -12.83 -2.34 -10.25
CA ALA A 78 -13.57 -3.50 -10.73
C ALA A 78 -14.00 -4.43 -9.58
N PRO A 79 -14.80 -3.94 -8.60
CA PRO A 79 -15.18 -4.72 -7.42
C PRO A 79 -16.02 -5.97 -7.75
N GLU A 80 -16.75 -5.99 -8.87
CA GLU A 80 -17.48 -7.19 -9.32
C GLU A 80 -16.53 -8.32 -9.74
N ARG A 81 -15.35 -8.00 -10.25
CA ARG A 81 -14.33 -8.97 -10.65
C ARG A 81 -13.43 -9.39 -9.49
N TYR A 82 -13.19 -8.48 -8.55
CA TYR A 82 -12.31 -8.69 -7.40
C TYR A 82 -12.98 -8.30 -6.06
N PRO A 83 -14.11 -8.95 -5.69
CA PRO A 83 -14.90 -8.53 -4.53
C PRO A 83 -14.11 -8.69 -3.22
N ILE A 84 -13.39 -9.80 -3.08
CA ILE A 84 -12.65 -10.13 -1.86
C ILE A 84 -11.33 -9.32 -1.81
N THR A 85 -10.65 -9.15 -2.95
CA THR A 85 -9.44 -8.31 -2.99
C THR A 85 -9.74 -6.83 -2.72
N THR A 86 -10.88 -6.33 -3.21
CA THR A 86 -11.35 -4.98 -2.88
C THR A 86 -11.57 -4.83 -1.37
N ARG A 87 -12.18 -5.84 -0.74
CA ARG A 87 -12.39 -5.87 0.72
C ARG A 87 -11.07 -5.89 1.48
N TYR A 88 -10.09 -6.67 1.04
CA TYR A 88 -8.74 -6.69 1.61
C TYR A 88 -8.13 -5.29 1.68
N TYR A 89 -8.13 -4.53 0.57
CA TYR A 89 -7.59 -3.17 0.57
C TYR A 89 -8.39 -2.23 1.48
N GLN A 90 -9.72 -2.28 1.47
CA GLN A 90 -10.54 -1.49 2.39
C GLN A 90 -10.18 -1.74 3.87
N LEU A 91 -9.98 -3.01 4.25
CA LEU A 91 -9.60 -3.39 5.61
C LEU A 91 -8.14 -2.98 5.93
N LEU A 92 -7.22 -3.08 4.96
CA LEU A 92 -5.84 -2.63 5.12
C LEU A 92 -5.78 -1.12 5.36
N PHE A 93 -6.43 -0.32 4.50
CA PHE A 93 -6.41 1.15 4.60
C PHE A 93 -7.15 1.68 5.83
N SER A 94 -8.19 0.99 6.31
CA SER A 94 -8.88 1.35 7.56
C SER A 94 -8.15 0.85 8.83
N GLY A 95 -7.12 0.00 8.67
CA GLY A 95 -6.43 -0.67 9.77
C GLY A 95 -7.18 -1.85 10.38
N ALA A 96 -8.42 -2.11 9.95
CA ALA A 96 -9.27 -3.19 10.46
C ALA A 96 -8.73 -4.61 10.11
N LEU A 97 -7.79 -4.69 9.18
CA LEU A 97 -7.05 -5.92 8.86
C LEU A 97 -6.01 -6.29 9.93
N GLY A 98 -5.72 -5.42 10.90
CA GLY A 98 -4.69 -5.65 11.91
C GLY A 98 -3.30 -5.15 11.54
N PHE A 99 -3.22 -4.32 10.49
CA PHE A 99 -2.03 -3.65 10.03
C PHE A 99 -2.18 -2.14 10.20
N SER A 100 -1.15 -1.46 10.70
CA SER A 100 -1.16 -0.01 10.92
C SER A 100 -0.16 0.68 10.00
N LYS A 101 -0.57 1.76 9.31
CA LYS A 101 0.35 2.53 8.46
C LYS A 101 1.42 3.20 9.33
N VAL A 102 2.69 2.91 9.06
CA VAL A 102 3.84 3.44 9.82
C VAL A 102 4.70 4.40 9.00
N ALA A 103 4.63 4.36 7.67
CA ALA A 103 5.33 5.31 6.81
C ALA A 103 4.62 5.53 5.48
N GLU A 104 4.81 6.71 4.90
CA GLU A 104 4.35 7.12 3.58
C GLU A 104 5.45 7.91 2.88
N PHE A 105 5.68 7.63 1.60
CA PHE A 105 6.63 8.36 0.77
C PHE A 105 5.98 8.69 -0.55
N THR A 106 6.09 9.96 -0.95
CA THR A 106 5.56 10.46 -2.21
C THR A 106 6.52 11.50 -2.79
N SER A 107 6.49 11.66 -4.10
CA SER A 107 7.24 12.68 -4.85
C SER A 107 6.30 13.55 -5.67
N ARG A 108 5.14 13.90 -5.10
CA ARG A 108 4.14 14.79 -5.73
C ARG A 108 4.76 16.10 -6.21
N PRO A 109 4.23 16.68 -7.31
CA PRO A 109 4.55 18.05 -7.71
C PRO A 109 4.28 19.02 -6.56
N ASN A 110 5.27 19.84 -6.23
CA ASN A 110 5.17 20.83 -5.16
C ASN A 110 5.74 22.17 -5.64
N LEU A 111 4.93 23.23 -5.55
CA LEU A 111 5.39 24.60 -5.72
C LEU A 111 5.81 25.14 -4.36
N PRO A 112 7.11 25.40 -4.12
CA PRO A 112 7.59 25.76 -2.79
C PRO A 112 7.18 27.19 -2.44
N PHE A 113 6.41 27.33 -1.36
CA PHE A 113 6.07 28.60 -0.74
C PHE A 113 6.34 28.49 0.77
N PRO A 114 7.18 29.36 1.35
CA PRO A 114 7.48 29.31 2.79
C PRO A 114 6.22 29.50 3.64
N GLY A 115 6.02 28.64 4.63
CA GLY A 115 4.96 28.77 5.64
C GLY A 115 3.56 28.34 5.19
N ILE A 116 3.41 27.88 3.94
CA ILE A 116 2.16 27.30 3.42
C ILE A 116 2.34 25.79 3.34
N HIS A 117 1.33 25.02 3.72
CA HIS A 117 1.30 23.56 3.58
C HIS A 117 -0.06 23.15 3.01
N LEU A 118 -0.27 23.41 1.72
CA LEU A 118 -1.57 23.22 1.06
C LEU A 118 -1.55 21.96 0.20
N CYS A 119 -2.52 21.07 0.40
CA CYS A 119 -2.83 19.98 -0.52
C CYS A 119 -3.91 20.42 -1.52
N LEU A 120 -3.59 20.48 -2.81
CA LEU A 120 -4.58 20.66 -3.86
C LEU A 120 -5.00 19.31 -4.45
N THR A 121 -6.22 18.88 -4.14
CA THR A 121 -6.86 17.69 -4.70
C THR A 121 -7.87 18.10 -5.77
N PRO A 122 -7.85 17.52 -6.98
CA PRO A 122 -8.84 17.85 -7.99
C PRO A 122 -10.25 17.41 -7.53
N PRO A 123 -11.28 18.28 -7.64
CA PRO A 123 -12.57 18.08 -6.98
C PRO A 123 -13.46 16.94 -7.53
N PHE A 124 -13.06 16.25 -8.60
CA PHE A 124 -13.90 15.26 -9.30
C PHE A 124 -13.28 13.86 -9.41
N ILE A 125 -12.19 13.58 -8.70
CA ILE A 125 -11.50 12.30 -8.82
C ILE A 125 -12.00 11.30 -7.77
N LYS A 126 -12.50 10.15 -8.22
CA LYS A 126 -12.99 9.05 -7.36
C LYS A 126 -12.03 7.87 -7.21
N TYR A 127 -11.06 7.75 -8.11
CA TYR A 127 -10.02 6.72 -8.07
C TYR A 127 -9.22 6.84 -6.77
N GLY A 128 -8.72 5.72 -6.20
CA GLY A 128 -7.85 5.72 -5.02
C GLY A 128 -8.41 6.38 -3.73
N SER A 129 -9.70 6.72 -3.69
CA SER A 129 -10.30 7.50 -2.60
C SER A 129 -10.21 6.82 -1.23
N VAL A 130 -10.11 5.49 -1.22
CA VAL A 130 -9.82 4.70 -0.02
C VAL A 130 -8.54 5.14 0.71
N ALA A 131 -7.57 5.69 -0.02
CA ALA A 131 -6.31 6.16 0.53
C ALA A 131 -6.33 7.64 0.94
N PHE A 132 -7.43 8.38 0.74
CA PHE A 132 -7.52 9.81 1.13
C PHE A 132 -7.29 10.03 2.63
N SER A 133 -7.79 9.12 3.49
CA SER A 133 -7.59 9.20 4.94
C SER A 133 -6.11 9.17 5.35
N SER A 134 -5.26 8.67 4.45
CA SER A 134 -3.83 8.53 4.65
C SER A 134 -3.03 9.72 4.08
N GLN A 135 -3.68 10.63 3.34
CA GLN A 135 -3.05 11.69 2.55
C GLN A 135 -2.39 12.79 3.41
N GLN A 136 -1.10 13.05 3.17
CA GLN A 136 -0.37 14.15 3.82
C GLN A 136 0.46 14.94 2.80
N CYS A 137 0.60 16.26 2.98
CA CYS A 137 1.50 17.12 2.19
C CYS A 137 2.55 17.74 3.12
N PRO A 138 3.64 17.01 3.43
CA PRO A 138 4.62 17.45 4.43
C PRO A 138 5.55 18.57 3.93
N LEU A 139 5.60 18.81 2.61
CA LEU A 139 6.45 19.84 2.02
C LEU A 139 5.86 21.24 2.25
N SER A 140 6.72 22.24 2.47
CA SER A 140 6.30 23.64 2.45
C SER A 140 6.00 24.03 1.01
N GLY A 141 4.78 24.51 0.79
CA GLY A 141 4.28 24.98 -0.48
C GLY A 141 2.86 24.55 -0.77
N VAL A 142 2.57 24.51 -2.05
CA VAL A 142 1.34 23.97 -2.62
C VAL A 142 1.69 22.66 -3.30
N SER A 143 1.30 21.55 -2.67
CA SER A 143 1.46 20.20 -3.19
C SER A 143 0.22 19.81 -4.00
N PHE A 144 0.43 19.36 -5.22
CA PHE A 144 -0.63 18.83 -6.07
C PHE A 144 -0.78 17.33 -5.80
N VAL A 145 -1.97 16.93 -5.38
CA VAL A 145 -2.29 15.52 -5.12
C VAL A 145 -2.71 14.88 -6.44
N ASP A 146 -1.75 14.23 -7.08
CA ASP A 146 -1.92 13.52 -8.35
C ASP A 146 -1.93 12.00 -8.19
N ASP A 147 -2.10 11.47 -6.97
CA ASP A 147 -2.18 10.04 -6.63
C ASP A 147 -3.29 9.25 -7.39
N TYR A 148 -4.07 9.96 -8.20
CA TYR A 148 -5.19 9.49 -9.00
C TYR A 148 -5.07 9.77 -10.50
N ALA A 149 -3.93 10.32 -10.93
CA ALA A 149 -3.60 10.45 -12.33
C ALA A 149 -3.39 9.06 -12.95
N ASP A 150 -3.27 9.04 -14.27
CA ASP A 150 -2.98 7.83 -15.04
C ASP A 150 -1.76 7.07 -14.47
N GLU A 151 -1.72 5.75 -14.70
CA GLU A 151 -0.64 4.88 -14.19
C GLU A 151 0.75 5.39 -14.59
N THR A 152 0.86 6.01 -15.78
CA THR A 152 2.10 6.64 -16.26
C THR A 152 2.70 7.64 -15.27
N PHE A 153 1.87 8.40 -14.57
CA PHE A 153 2.29 9.35 -13.54
C PHE A 153 2.41 8.68 -12.17
N THR A 154 1.43 7.87 -11.78
CA THR A 154 1.32 7.42 -10.39
C THR A 154 2.17 6.20 -10.04
N VAL A 155 2.70 5.48 -11.04
CA VAL A 155 3.57 4.31 -10.82
C VAL A 155 5.02 4.58 -11.21
N TYR A 156 5.26 5.38 -12.24
CA TYR A 156 6.61 5.61 -12.78
C TYR A 156 7.21 6.94 -12.32
N ASP A 157 6.45 8.04 -12.42
CA ASP A 157 6.95 9.39 -12.12
C ASP A 157 6.85 9.72 -10.62
N HIS A 158 5.66 9.57 -10.04
CA HIS A 158 5.33 9.96 -8.68
C HIS A 158 4.75 8.81 -7.83
N PRO A 159 5.48 7.68 -7.65
CA PRO A 159 4.97 6.56 -6.89
C PRO A 159 4.75 6.90 -5.42
N LYS A 160 3.53 6.64 -4.95
CA LYS A 160 3.18 6.65 -3.53
C LYS A 160 3.51 5.31 -2.90
N VAL A 161 4.55 5.28 -2.06
CA VAL A 161 4.89 4.11 -1.25
C VAL A 161 4.19 4.20 0.09
N LEU A 162 3.50 3.13 0.49
CA LEU A 162 2.88 2.98 1.80
C LEU A 162 3.45 1.76 2.50
N ILE A 163 3.76 1.91 3.79
CA ILE A 163 4.30 0.85 4.63
C ILE A 163 3.36 0.65 5.81
N PHE A 164 2.87 -0.58 5.96
CA PHE A 164 2.01 -0.98 7.07
C PHE A 164 2.72 -2.05 7.91
N GLN A 165 2.70 -1.91 9.22
CA GLN A 165 3.24 -2.89 10.16
C GLN A 165 2.11 -3.78 10.69
N ASN A 166 2.37 -5.09 10.80
CA ASN A 166 1.46 -6.05 11.42
C ASN A 166 1.44 -5.84 12.95
N THR A 167 0.42 -5.17 13.46
CA THR A 167 0.28 -4.82 14.87
C THR A 167 -0.60 -5.81 15.64
N ALA A 168 -1.57 -6.44 14.96
CA ALA A 168 -2.51 -7.35 15.60
C ALA A 168 -2.07 -8.83 15.56
N ARG A 169 -1.20 -9.23 14.61
CA ARG A 169 -0.74 -10.62 14.45
C ARG A 169 -1.88 -11.63 14.41
N LEU A 170 -2.89 -11.33 13.59
CA LEU A 170 -4.06 -12.18 13.41
C LEU A 170 -3.66 -13.51 12.75
N SER A 171 -4.25 -14.60 13.22
CA SER A 171 -4.07 -15.93 12.64
C SER A 171 -4.73 -16.05 11.26
N PRO A 172 -4.32 -17.02 10.41
CA PRO A 172 -4.92 -17.21 9.10
C PRO A 172 -6.46 -17.36 9.11
N PRO A 173 -7.09 -18.11 10.05
CA PRO A 173 -8.55 -18.17 10.12
C PRO A 173 -9.22 -16.83 10.46
N GLU A 174 -8.64 -16.02 11.34
CA GLU A 174 -9.16 -14.70 11.69
C GLU A 174 -9.10 -13.74 10.50
N ILE A 175 -7.99 -13.75 9.77
CA ILE A 175 -7.79 -12.97 8.55
C ILE A 175 -8.81 -13.40 7.48
N PHE A 176 -8.92 -14.70 7.22
CA PHE A 176 -9.85 -15.25 6.24
C PHE A 176 -11.29 -14.83 6.54
N ASN A 177 -11.73 -15.01 7.79
CA ASN A 177 -13.08 -14.66 8.21
C ASN A 177 -13.37 -13.16 8.05
N LYS A 178 -12.43 -12.28 8.43
CA LYS A 178 -12.58 -10.82 8.27
C LYS A 178 -12.76 -10.40 6.82
N ILE A 179 -12.00 -11.01 5.92
CA ILE A 179 -11.97 -10.66 4.50
C ILE A 179 -13.17 -11.27 3.75
N SER A 180 -13.64 -12.46 4.15
CA SER A 180 -14.79 -13.15 3.54
C SER A 180 -16.15 -12.75 4.12
N SER A 181 -16.21 -11.90 5.14
CA SER A 181 -17.46 -11.37 5.69
C SER A 181 -18.03 -10.26 4.80
N PHE A 182 -19.20 -10.50 4.21
CA PHE A 182 -19.97 -9.54 3.41
C PHE A 182 -21.16 -8.99 4.20
#